data_AF-A0A1U7H0E5-F1
#
_entry.id   AF-A0A1U7H0E5-F1
#
_cell.length_a   1.000
_cell.length_b   1.000
_cell.length_c   1.000
_cell.angle_alpha   90.00
_cell.angle_beta   90.00
_cell.angle_gamma   90.00
#
_symmetry.space_group_name_H-M   'P 1'
#
loop_
_entity.id
_entity.type
_entity.pdbx_description
1 polymer ?
#
loop_
_entity_poly.entity_id
_entity_poly.type
_entity_poly.pdbx_seq_one_letter_code
_entity_poly.pdbx_strand_id
1 'polypeptide(L)'
;MQTLGPQQKESAAWIFQTWAAFLLAISMTTVGIINLPVDNWVKGFMGMGMTFSIGSSFSLAKTMRDLHESKKLTARIDEAKVERLLAQHDTLTK
;
A
#
# COMPACT_ATOMS: atom_id res chain seq x y z
N MET A 1 16.29 -4.85 -20.45
CA MET A 1 15.65 -6.01 -19.81
C MET A 1 15.50 -5.72 -18.33
N GLN A 2 14.34 -5.19 -17.90
CA GLN A 2 14.03 -5.09 -16.48
C GLN A 2 13.67 -6.49 -16.00
N THR A 3 14.58 -7.15 -15.27
CA THR A 3 14.30 -8.47 -14.69
C THR A 3 13.21 -8.31 -13.65
N LEU A 4 11.97 -8.64 -14.02
CA LEU A 4 10.85 -8.77 -13.10
C LEU A 4 11.17 -9.93 -12.15
N GLY A 5 11.94 -9.64 -11.10
CA GLY A 5 12.24 -10.60 -10.05
C GLY A 5 10.95 -11.22 -9.51
N PRO A 6 10.98 -12.50 -9.12
CA PRO A 6 9.80 -13.17 -8.59
C PRO A 6 9.18 -12.32 -7.49
N GLN A 7 7.88 -12.04 -7.59
CA GLN A 7 7.15 -11.37 -6.52
C GLN A 7 7.28 -12.24 -5.27
N GLN A 8 8.12 -11.82 -4.32
CA GLN A 8 8.23 -12.52 -3.04
C GLN A 8 6.87 -12.40 -2.36
N LYS A 9 6.17 -13.52 -2.29
CA LYS A 9 4.91 -13.62 -1.57
C LYS A 9 5.28 -13.61 -0.09
N GLU A 10 4.85 -12.58 0.62
CA GLU A 10 5.04 -12.47 2.07
C GLU A 10 4.58 -13.76 2.76
N SER A 11 5.35 -14.24 3.73
CA SER A 11 5.01 -15.45 4.49
C SER A 11 3.72 -15.23 5.29
N ALA A 12 2.90 -16.28 5.45
CA ALA A 12 1.68 -16.21 6.24
C ALA A 12 1.93 -15.73 7.68
N ALA A 13 3.10 -16.08 8.25
CA ALA A 13 3.52 -15.63 9.57
C ALA A 13 3.73 -14.10 9.63
N TRP A 14 4.32 -13.51 8.57
CA TRP A 14 4.56 -12.06 8.49
C TRP A 14 3.24 -11.28 8.35
N ILE A 15 2.32 -11.80 7.54
CA ILE A 15 0.98 -11.22 7.40
C ILE A 15 0.27 -11.22 8.77
N PHE A 16 0.28 -12.36 9.48
CA PHE A 16 -0.31 -12.46 10.81
C PHE A 16 0.32 -11.47 11.80
N GLN A 17 1.65 -11.41 11.86
CA GLN A 17 2.38 -10.50 12.74
C GLN A 17 2.00 -9.04 12.48
N THR A 18 1.91 -8.63 11.21
CA THR A 18 1.57 -7.26 10.83
C THR A 18 0.16 -6.89 11.32
N TRP A 19 -0.82 -7.78 11.12
CA TRP A 19 -2.18 -7.59 11.62
C TRP A 19 -2.24 -7.55 13.14
N ALA A 20 -1.51 -8.45 13.82
CA ALA A 20 -1.45 -8.49 15.27
C ALA A 20 -0.86 -7.20 15.86
N ALA A 21 0.26 -6.71 15.31
CA ALA A 21 0.90 -5.47 15.74
C ALA A 21 0.00 -4.25 15.52
N PHE A 22 -0.72 -4.20 14.39
CA PHE A 22 -1.66 -3.13 14.09
C PHE A 22 -2.82 -3.08 15.08
N LEU A 23 -3.44 -4.22 15.37
CA LEU A 23 -4.52 -4.32 16.36
C LEU A 23 -4.02 -3.96 17.75
N LEU A 24 -2.84 -4.45 18.15
CA LEU A 24 -2.22 -4.12 19.43
C LEU A 24 -2.00 -2.60 19.58
N ALA A 25 -1.48 -1.94 18.55
CA ALA A 25 -1.24 -0.50 18.56
C ALA A 25 -2.54 0.31 18.72
N ILE A 26 -3.60 -0.08 17.99
CA ILE A 26 -4.92 0.54 18.14
C ILE A 26 -5.46 0.32 19.56
N SER A 27 -5.42 -0.92 20.05
CA SER A 27 -5.93 -1.25 21.39
C SER A 27 -5.19 -0.47 22.48
N MET A 28 -3.85 -0.44 22.45
CA MET A 28 -3.06 0.32 23.43
C MET A 28 -3.39 1.81 23.39
N THR A 29 -3.52 2.40 22.20
CA THR A 29 -3.84 3.82 22.05
C THR A 29 -5.24 4.13 22.59
N THR A 30 -6.24 3.30 22.25
CA THR A 30 -7.62 3.46 22.74
C THR A 30 -7.70 3.31 24.26
N VAL A 31 -7.00 2.32 24.84
CA VAL A 31 -6.92 2.15 26.30
C VAL A 31 -6.27 3.37 26.95
N GLY A 32 -5.22 3.94 26.34
CA GLY A 32 -4.59 5.19 26.80
C GLY A 32 -5.56 6.37 26.83
N ILE A 33 -6.37 6.54 25.78
CA ILE A 33 -7.38 7.60 25.71
C ILE A 33 -8.46 7.43 26.80
N ILE A 34 -8.89 6.20 27.07
CA ILE A 34 -9.91 5.92 28.11
C ILE A 34 -9.37 6.24 29.50
N ASN A 35 -8.12 5.86 29.80
CA ASN A 35 -7.47 6.07 31.10
C ASN A 35 -7.04 7.52 31.37
N LEU A 36 -7.13 8.41 30.38
CA LEU A 36 -6.77 9.81 30.56
C LEU A 36 -7.72 10.51 31.55
N PRO A 37 -7.22 11.23 32.58
CA PRO A 37 -8.04 11.96 33.55
C PRO A 37 -8.46 13.33 32.97
N VAL A 38 -9.18 13.31 31.85
CA VAL A 38 -9.66 14.50 31.14
C VAL A 38 -11.16 14.39 30.87
N ASP A 39 -11.76 15.51 30.48
CA ASP A 39 -13.17 15.58 30.11
C ASP A 39 -13.50 14.66 28.92
N ASN A 40 -14.71 14.09 28.92
CA ASN A 40 -15.16 13.16 27.89
C ASN A 40 -15.16 13.79 26.50
N TRP A 41 -15.38 15.09 26.40
CA TRP A 41 -15.29 15.83 25.14
C TRP A 41 -13.88 15.76 24.52
N VAL A 42 -12.85 15.92 25.34
CA VAL A 42 -11.45 15.86 24.89
C VAL A 42 -11.08 14.45 24.44
N LYS A 43 -11.56 13.42 25.17
CA LYS A 43 -11.41 12.02 24.74
C LYS A 43 -12.06 11.76 23.39
N GLY A 44 -13.26 12.32 23.17
CA GLY A 44 -13.96 12.26 21.89
C GLY A 44 -13.16 12.90 20.76
N PHE A 45 -12.59 14.08 20.99
CA PHE A 45 -11.71 14.76 20.01
C PHE A 45 -10.49 13.90 19.63
N MET A 46 -9.80 13.32 20.61
CA MET A 46 -8.66 12.43 20.36
C MET A 46 -9.07 11.16 19.60
N GLY A 47 -10.21 10.57 19.96
CA GLY A 47 -10.76 9.40 19.27
C GLY A 47 -11.12 9.67 17.80
N MET A 48 -11.70 10.84 17.51
CA MET A 48 -11.97 11.28 16.14
C MET A 48 -10.68 11.44 15.34
N GLY A 49 -9.67 12.12 15.90
CA GLY A 49 -8.37 12.31 15.26
C GLY A 49 -7.65 10.98 14.99
N MET A 50 -7.68 10.06 15.96
CA MET A 50 -7.13 8.71 15.81
C MET A 50 -7.83 7.94 14.67
N THR A 51 -9.16 7.92 14.65
CA THR A 51 -9.94 7.20 13.63
C THR A 51 -9.70 7.77 12.23
N PHE A 52 -9.69 9.10 12.11
CA PHE A 52 -9.41 9.79 10.85
C PHE A 52 -8.00 9.51 10.33
N SER A 53 -7.00 9.56 11.21
CA SER A 53 -5.60 9.26 10.87
C SER A 53 -5.43 7.83 10.36
N ILE A 54 -6.07 6.85 11.00
CA ILE A 54 -6.08 5.45 10.56
C ILE A 54 -6.71 5.32 9.17
N GLY A 55 -7.91 5.89 8.97
CA GLY A 55 -8.61 5.84 7.68
C GLY A 55 -7.84 6.51 6.54
N SER A 56 -7.22 7.66 6.81
CA SER A 56 -6.35 8.37 5.86
C SER A 56 -5.11 7.54 5.50
N SER A 57 -4.48 6.90 6.49
CA SER A 57 -3.31 6.03 6.27
C SER A 57 -3.63 4.84 5.35
N PHE A 58 -4.79 4.19 5.54
CA PHE A 58 -5.23 3.12 4.64
C PHE A 58 -5.53 3.61 3.22
N SER A 59 -6.17 4.77 3.10
CA SER A 59 -6.46 5.39 1.81
C SER A 59 -5.16 5.69 1.06
N LEU A 60 -4.18 6.28 1.76
CA LEU A 60 -2.86 6.56 1.22
C LEU A 60 -2.11 5.27 0.82
N ALA A 61 -2.14 4.24 1.66
CA ALA A 61 -1.54 2.94 1.35
C ALA A 61 -2.15 2.32 0.08
N LYS A 62 -3.48 2.42 -0.08
CA LYS A 62 -4.17 1.97 -1.29
C LYS A 62 -3.71 2.77 -2.51
N THR A 63 -3.71 4.09 -2.46
CA THR A 63 -3.24 4.94 -3.57
C THR A 63 -1.80 4.61 -3.96
N MET A 64 -0.93 4.39 -2.98
CA MET A 64 0.46 4.03 -3.23
C MET A 64 0.58 2.65 -3.89
N ARG A 65 -0.21 1.66 -3.45
CA ARG A 65 -0.27 0.34 -4.07
C ARG A 65 -0.77 0.42 -5.51
N ASP A 66 -1.88 1.14 -5.73
CA ASP A 66 -2.49 1.31 -7.05
C ASP A 66 -1.50 2.03 -8.02
N LEU A 67 -0.70 2.98 -7.52
CA LEU A 67 0.38 3.63 -8.27
C LEU A 67 1.53 2.68 -8.63
N HIS A 68 1.95 1.81 -7.69
CA HIS A 68 2.99 0.81 -7.95
C HIS A 68 2.55 -0.21 -9.01
N GLU A 69 1.30 -0.69 -8.94
CA GLU A 69 0.74 -1.60 -9.93
C GLU A 69 0.62 -0.92 -11.31
N SER A 70 0.13 0.32 -11.36
CA SER A 70 0.00 1.09 -12.60
C SER A 70 1.35 1.30 -13.31
N LYS A 71 2.39 1.72 -12.58
CA LYS A 71 3.74 1.89 -13.13
C LYS A 71 4.30 0.60 -13.74
N LYS A 72 4.08 -0.53 -13.06
CA LYS A 72 4.52 -1.85 -13.54
C LYS A 72 3.80 -2.27 -14.83
N LEU A 73 2.51 -1.96 -14.96
CA LEU A 73 1.74 -2.25 -16.16
C LEU A 73 2.18 -1.38 -17.35
N THR A 74 2.36 -0.06 -17.13
CA THR A 74 2.83 0.85 -18.19
C THR A 74 4.18 0.41 -18.75
N ALA A 75 5.14 0.06 -17.89
CA ALA A 75 6.45 -0.41 -18.33
C ALA A 75 6.38 -1.67 -19.24
N ARG A 76 5.47 -2.61 -18.92
CA ARG A 76 5.26 -3.82 -19.76
C ARG A 76 4.61 -3.49 -21.11
N ILE A 77 3.70 -2.52 -21.13
CA ILE A 77 3.06 -2.06 -22.37
C ILE A 77 4.08 -1.38 -23.27
N ASP A 78 4.95 -0.54 -22.70
CA ASP A 78 6.00 0.15 -23.44
C ASP A 78 7.00 -0.86 -24.03
N GLU A 79 7.40 -1.87 -23.26
CA GLU A 79 8.26 -2.95 -23.75
C GLU A 79 7.62 -3.71 -24.93
N ALA A 80 6.35 -4.09 -24.82
CA ALA A 80 5.63 -4.77 -25.91
C ALA A 80 5.45 -3.89 -27.15
N LYS A 81 5.22 -2.57 -26.98
CA LYS A 81 5.14 -1.62 -28.09
C LYS A 81 6.49 -1.45 -28.79
N VAL A 82 7.57 -1.36 -28.02
CA VAL A 82 8.94 -1.27 -28.56
C VAL A 82 9.27 -2.53 -29.37
N GLU A 83 8.95 -3.71 -28.83
CA GLU A 83 9.14 -4.99 -29.54
C GLU A 83 8.35 -5.03 -30.86
N ARG A 84 7.11 -4.55 -30.87
CA ARG A 84 6.29 -4.45 -32.08
C ARG A 84 6.88 -3.50 -33.13
N LEU A 85 7.40 -2.35 -32.72
CA LEU A 85 8.01 -1.37 -33.63
C LEU A 85 9.31 -1.92 -34.25
N LEU A 86 10.12 -2.63 -33.45
CA LEU A 86 11.33 -3.30 -33.92
C LEU A 86 10.99 -4.41 -34.92
N ALA A 87 10.01 -5.26 -34.60
CA ALA A 87 9.59 -6.35 -35.49
C ALA A 87 9.05 -5.83 -36.84
N GLN A 88 8.28 -4.73 -36.82
CA GLN A 88 7.77 -4.13 -38.06
C GLN A 88 8.91 -3.56 -38.93
N HIS A 89 9.94 -2.94 -38.35
CA HIS A 89 11.08 -2.42 -39.12
C HIS A 89 11.95 -3.53 -39.73
N ASP A 90 12.16 -4.63 -39.01
CA ASP A 90 12.96 -5.77 -39.49
C ASP A 90 12.30 -6.44 -40.72
N THR A 91 10.96 -6.51 -40.75
CA THR A 91 10.21 -7.03 -41.91
C THR A 91 10.20 -6.11 -43.13
N LEU A 92 10.50 -4.81 -42.98
CA LEU A 92 10.53 -3.84 -44.07
C LEU A 92 11.92 -3.73 -44.73
N THR A 93 12.96 -4.23 -44.06
CA THR A 93 14.35 -4.16 -44.53
C THR A 93 14.80 -5.47 -45.23
N LYS A 94 13.89 -6.45 -45.35
CA LYS A 94 14.09 -7.73 -46.02
C LYS A 94 13.19 -7.83 -47.25
#